data_AF-A0A6S7GSA2-F1
#
_entry.id   AF-A0A6S7GSA2-F1
#
_cell.length_a   1.000
_cell.length_b   1.000
_cell.length_c   1.000
_cell.angle_alpha   90.00
_cell.angle_beta   90.00
_cell.angle_gamma   90.00
#
_symmetry.space_group_name_H-M   'P 1'
#
loop_
_entity.id
_entity.type
_entity.pdbx_description
1 polymer ?
#
loop_
_entity_poly.entity_id
_entity_poly.type
_entity_poly.pdbx_seq_one_letter_code
_entity_poly.pdbx_strand_id
1 'polypeptide(L)'
;MAAEGKRRRPEEGFYKVVEDGVPLERAKKVQKDIGKVEKKMFYPIEIVSRDKSGNKVKVHYVGYPETDDEWRSCEELVAEGALGRVLQSFIPTGESLEDRAALFCDRLSRKIKLSLFSTKRESPEVRIEQEIEADIFNHWFKNIGVVKDIRGRHVHCIDSPVDPELTKLFGNKWSERILNANGDFCYVIKGTIQFWTHKKSFIKEFVDIGGTLFEKQIENELVLVFTFVRGDGVRSAYRNGQWKY
;
A
#
# COMPACT_ATOMS: atom_id res chain seq x y z
N MET A 1 -57.26 46.00 30.96
CA MET A 1 -56.01 45.21 30.85
C MET A 1 -56.11 44.49 29.50
N ALA A 2 -55.61 45.10 28.42
CA ALA A 2 -54.21 44.99 27.93
C ALA A 2 -53.94 43.57 27.39
N ALA A 3 -53.93 43.31 26.06
CA ALA A 3 -52.90 43.66 25.05
C ALA A 3 -51.65 42.76 25.21
N GLU A 4 -51.04 42.07 24.23
CA GLU A 4 -51.03 41.97 22.73
C GLU A 4 -50.73 40.49 22.36
N GLY A 5 -50.61 39.99 21.11
CA GLY A 5 -50.74 40.50 19.74
C GLY A 5 -50.23 39.43 18.73
N LYS A 6 -50.88 39.27 17.57
CA LYS A 6 -50.49 38.28 16.52
C LYS A 6 -49.36 38.82 15.64
N ARG A 7 -48.29 38.04 15.35
CA ARG A 7 -47.41 38.22 14.16
C ARG A 7 -46.93 36.88 13.56
N ARG A 8 -46.45 36.94 12.30
CA ARG A 8 -46.28 35.82 11.35
C ARG A 8 -44.83 35.30 11.26
N ARG A 9 -44.63 34.19 10.52
CA ARG A 9 -43.34 33.63 10.07
C ARG A 9 -42.42 34.68 9.42
N PRO A 10 -41.09 34.44 9.40
CA PRO A 10 -40.25 34.61 8.23
C PRO A 10 -40.25 33.33 7.37
N GLU A 11 -40.39 33.50 6.06
CA GLU A 11 -40.04 32.51 5.03
C GLU A 11 -38.82 33.04 4.26
N GLU A 12 -38.03 32.13 3.68
CA GLU A 12 -36.90 32.39 2.76
C GLU A 12 -35.67 33.16 3.29
N GLY A 13 -34.54 33.04 2.56
CA GLY A 13 -33.39 33.95 2.70
C GLY A 13 -32.00 33.32 2.58
N PHE A 14 -31.52 33.11 1.35
CA PHE A 14 -30.13 32.71 1.06
C PHE A 14 -29.17 33.92 0.91
N TYR A 15 -27.95 33.79 1.46
CA TYR A 15 -26.69 34.55 1.19
C TYR A 15 -26.63 36.09 1.29
N LYS A 16 -25.40 36.63 1.46
CA LYS A 16 -25.01 37.97 0.97
C LYS A 16 -23.53 38.07 0.57
N VAL A 17 -23.29 38.92 -0.44
CA VAL A 17 -22.06 39.17 -1.24
C VAL A 17 -22.23 40.58 -1.88
N VAL A 18 -21.27 41.33 -2.44
CA VAL A 18 -19.84 41.17 -2.81
C VAL A 18 -19.15 42.54 -2.61
N GLU A 19 -17.81 42.60 -2.47
CA GLU A 19 -16.91 43.62 -3.09
C GLU A 19 -15.44 43.23 -2.80
N ASP A 20 -14.45 43.35 -3.70
CA ASP A 20 -14.40 44.04 -5.00
C ASP A 20 -14.59 43.11 -6.22
N GLY A 21 -15.09 43.69 -7.32
CA GLY A 21 -15.40 42.95 -8.56
C GLY A 21 -14.41 43.16 -9.70
N VAL A 22 -14.05 42.07 -10.38
CA VAL A 22 -13.74 42.06 -11.83
C VAL A 22 -14.31 40.76 -12.42
N PRO A 23 -15.23 40.81 -13.40
CA PRO A 23 -15.61 39.62 -14.15
C PRO A 23 -14.57 39.37 -15.26
N LEU A 24 -13.75 38.33 -15.10
CA LEU A 24 -12.83 37.88 -16.15
C LEU A 24 -13.38 36.64 -16.86
N GLU A 25 -13.59 36.79 -18.17
CA GLU A 25 -14.18 35.79 -19.04
C GLU A 25 -13.36 34.49 -19.08
N ARG A 26 -14.05 33.35 -19.26
CA ARG A 26 -13.39 32.06 -19.57
C ARG A 26 -12.89 32.03 -21.01
N ALA A 27 -11.85 32.80 -21.29
CA ALA A 27 -11.11 32.72 -22.55
C ALA A 27 -10.44 31.33 -22.69
N LYS A 28 -10.85 30.57 -23.70
CA LYS A 28 -10.22 29.29 -24.05
C LYS A 28 -8.75 29.53 -24.43
N LYS A 29 -7.80 28.96 -23.69
CA LYS A 29 -6.46 28.68 -24.21
C LYS A 29 -6.27 27.17 -24.34
N VAL A 30 -6.32 26.70 -25.58
CA VAL A 30 -5.68 25.46 -25.98
C VAL A 30 -4.18 25.64 -25.72
N GLN A 31 -3.61 24.83 -24.84
CA GLN A 31 -2.21 24.45 -24.97
C GLN A 31 -2.17 22.99 -25.43
N LYS A 32 -1.52 22.83 -26.57
CA LYS A 32 -1.36 21.60 -27.32
C LYS A 32 0.01 21.02 -26.97
N ASP A 33 0.11 19.69 -27.01
CA ASP A 33 1.38 18.93 -26.96
C ASP A 33 2.15 19.07 -25.62
N ILE A 34 2.77 18.06 -25.02
CA ILE A 34 3.77 17.12 -25.53
C ILE A 34 3.79 15.93 -24.55
N GLY A 35 3.66 14.68 -25.02
CA GLY A 35 3.83 13.51 -24.15
C GLY A 35 5.25 13.43 -23.58
N LYS A 36 5.39 13.22 -22.26
CA LYS A 36 6.70 13.15 -21.60
C LYS A 36 6.79 12.00 -20.59
N VAL A 37 7.77 11.15 -20.88
CA VAL A 37 8.18 9.92 -20.20
C VAL A 37 8.55 10.16 -18.73
N GLU A 38 8.19 9.20 -17.88
CA GLU A 38 8.58 9.09 -16.48
C GLU A 38 10.10 9.16 -16.28
N LYS A 39 10.57 9.90 -15.27
CA LYS A 39 11.98 9.93 -14.88
C LYS A 39 12.19 9.28 -13.51
N LYS A 40 12.81 8.09 -13.49
CA LYS A 40 13.47 7.59 -12.27
C LYS A 40 14.56 8.57 -11.85
N MET A 41 14.57 8.97 -10.58
CA MET A 41 15.70 9.71 -10.01
C MET A 41 16.63 8.75 -9.26
N PHE A 42 17.91 8.81 -9.61
CA PHE A 42 19.01 8.11 -8.96
C PHE A 42 19.94 9.18 -8.38
N TYR A 43 20.53 8.92 -7.21
CA TYR A 43 21.60 9.79 -6.70
C TYR A 43 22.92 9.43 -7.40
N PRO A 44 23.68 10.42 -7.90
CA PRO A 44 25.03 10.18 -8.39
C PRO A 44 25.94 9.78 -7.23
N ILE A 45 26.77 8.78 -7.47
CA ILE A 45 27.74 8.24 -6.51
C ILE A 45 29.08 8.06 -7.21
N GLU A 46 30.16 8.33 -6.49
CA GLU A 46 31.52 8.23 -7.04
C GLU A 46 32.27 7.07 -6.37
N ILE A 47 32.99 6.28 -7.17
CA ILE A 47 33.86 5.21 -6.67
C ILE A 47 35.20 5.84 -6.30
N VAL A 48 35.39 6.14 -5.02
CA VAL A 48 36.60 6.79 -4.48
C VAL A 48 37.78 5.81 -4.42
N SER A 49 37.50 4.52 -4.21
CA SER A 49 38.55 3.50 -4.16
C SER A 49 38.04 2.11 -4.52
N ARG A 50 38.96 1.23 -4.94
CA ARG A 50 38.72 -0.19 -5.21
C ARG A 50 39.67 -1.01 -4.35
N ASP A 51 39.16 -2.02 -3.68
CA ASP A 51 40.02 -2.93 -2.92
C ASP A 51 40.97 -3.70 -3.85
N LYS A 52 42.12 -4.15 -3.34
CA LYS A 52 43.11 -4.97 -4.07
C LYS A 52 42.52 -6.28 -4.59
N SER A 53 41.41 -6.76 -4.00
CA SER A 53 40.66 -7.94 -4.45
C SER A 53 39.60 -7.65 -5.54
N GLY A 54 39.28 -6.37 -5.81
CA GLY A 54 38.29 -5.96 -6.82
C GLY A 54 36.80 -6.12 -6.43
N ASN A 55 36.48 -6.74 -5.29
CA ASN A 55 35.09 -7.07 -4.91
C ASN A 55 34.34 -5.97 -4.13
N LYS A 56 35.06 -4.93 -3.68
CA LYS A 56 34.47 -3.79 -2.96
C LYS A 56 34.96 -2.46 -3.50
N VAL A 57 34.06 -1.50 -3.43
CA VAL A 57 34.21 -0.12 -3.89
C VAL A 57 33.87 0.80 -2.73
N LYS A 58 34.76 1.74 -2.41
CA LYS A 58 34.37 2.83 -1.50
C LYS A 58 33.52 3.80 -2.31
N VAL A 59 32.26 3.96 -1.93
CA VAL A 59 31.36 4.91 -2.60
C VAL A 59 31.27 6.19 -1.78
N HIS A 60 31.27 7.31 -2.49
CA HIS A 60 30.91 8.63 -1.96
C HIS A 60 29.54 9.02 -2.50
N TYR A 61 28.66 9.49 -1.61
CA TYR A 61 27.35 10.00 -1.97
C TYR A 61 27.46 11.50 -2.30
N VAL A 62 27.33 11.85 -3.58
CA VAL A 62 27.59 13.22 -4.05
C VAL A 62 26.65 14.22 -3.34
N GLY A 63 27.25 15.09 -2.53
CA GLY A 63 26.54 16.10 -1.72
C GLY A 63 26.43 15.76 -0.22
N TYR A 64 26.96 14.63 0.23
CA TYR A 64 27.07 14.22 1.63
C TYR A 64 28.53 14.31 2.11
N PRO A 65 28.80 14.43 3.43
CA PRO A 65 30.17 14.51 3.95
C PRO A 65 30.93 13.17 3.83
N GLU A 66 32.25 13.23 3.69
CA GLU A 66 33.13 12.05 3.54
C GLU A 66 33.08 11.04 4.72
N THR A 67 32.50 11.44 5.86
CA THR A 67 32.21 10.54 7.00
C THR A 67 31.19 9.47 6.65
N ASP A 68 30.35 9.74 5.65
CA ASP A 68 29.27 8.87 5.19
C ASP A 68 29.73 8.01 4.00
N ASP A 69 31.00 8.15 3.57
CA ASP A 69 31.61 7.25 2.59
C ASP A 69 31.72 5.83 3.15
N GLU A 70 31.28 4.85 2.38
CA GLU A 70 31.27 3.46 2.83
C GLU A 70 31.74 2.47 1.76
N TRP A 71 32.29 1.35 2.23
CA TRP A 71 32.72 0.26 1.38
C TRP A 71 31.54 -0.61 0.98
N ARG A 72 30.84 -0.18 -0.07
CA ARG A 72 29.81 -0.97 -0.72
C ARG A 72 30.45 -2.13 -1.49
N SER A 73 29.69 -3.20 -1.64
CA SER A 73 30.03 -4.24 -2.60
C SER A 73 29.95 -3.67 -4.02
N CYS A 74 30.77 -4.18 -4.95
CA CYS A 74 30.54 -3.92 -6.37
C CYS A 74 29.13 -4.37 -6.80
N GLU A 75 28.53 -5.27 -6.01
CA GLU A 75 27.18 -5.77 -6.16
C GLU A 75 26.08 -4.71 -5.96
N GLU A 76 26.30 -3.73 -5.09
CA GLU A 76 25.30 -2.70 -4.82
C GLU A 76 25.34 -1.54 -5.83
N LEU A 77 26.11 -1.69 -6.91
CA LEU A 77 26.13 -0.80 -8.07
C LEU A 77 25.42 -1.45 -9.26
N VAL A 78 24.40 -0.78 -9.81
CA VAL A 78 23.76 -1.27 -11.05
C VAL A 78 24.57 -0.87 -12.27
N ALA A 79 25.46 -1.78 -12.68
CA ALA A 79 25.60 -2.13 -14.09
C ALA A 79 24.94 -3.51 -14.32
N GLU A 80 24.50 -3.82 -15.54
CA GLU A 80 24.15 -5.20 -15.87
C GLU A 80 25.40 -6.08 -15.84
N GLY A 81 25.52 -6.96 -14.84
CA GLY A 81 26.50 -8.04 -14.87
C GLY A 81 27.13 -8.40 -13.53
N ALA A 82 26.96 -9.67 -13.15
CA ALA A 82 27.80 -10.48 -12.26
C ALA A 82 28.26 -9.86 -10.92
N LEU A 83 27.68 -10.39 -9.83
CA LEU A 83 27.87 -9.95 -8.43
C LEU A 83 27.23 -8.55 -8.29
N GLY A 84 25.97 -8.49 -7.80
CA GLY A 84 24.97 -7.46 -8.17
C GLY A 84 23.71 -7.22 -7.29
N ARG A 85 23.64 -7.56 -5.98
CA ARG A 85 22.41 -7.41 -5.16
C ARG A 85 22.14 -6.03 -4.51
N VAL A 86 21.64 -5.09 -5.31
CA VAL A 86 20.85 -3.95 -4.81
C VAL A 86 19.45 -4.40 -4.38
N LEU A 87 19.06 -4.10 -3.13
CA LEU A 87 17.65 -4.10 -2.73
C LEU A 87 17.04 -2.73 -3.06
N GLN A 88 16.02 -2.71 -3.91
CA GLN A 88 15.26 -1.48 -4.17
C GLN A 88 14.48 -1.06 -2.92
N SER A 89 14.90 0.02 -2.27
CA SER A 89 14.04 0.80 -1.38
C SER A 89 13.17 1.72 -2.23
N PHE A 90 11.87 1.41 -2.30
CA PHE A 90 10.88 2.33 -2.85
C PHE A 90 10.78 3.57 -1.93
N ILE A 91 11.10 4.75 -2.46
CA ILE A 91 10.86 6.04 -1.78
C ILE A 91 9.60 6.66 -2.39
N PRO A 92 8.49 6.73 -1.66
CA PRO A 92 7.24 7.29 -2.16
C PRO A 92 7.30 8.82 -2.22
N THR A 93 6.85 9.42 -3.32
CA THR A 93 6.38 10.80 -3.31
C THR A 93 5.00 10.84 -2.66
N GLY A 94 4.89 11.40 -1.46
CA GLY A 94 3.75 11.24 -0.54
C GLY A 94 2.39 11.78 -0.97
N GLU A 95 2.18 12.09 -2.25
CA GLU A 95 0.95 12.72 -2.76
C GLU A 95 0.25 11.91 -3.88
N SER A 96 0.94 11.06 -4.66
CA SER A 96 0.27 10.32 -5.75
C SER A 96 -0.53 9.12 -5.26
N LEU A 97 -1.64 8.83 -5.96
CA LEU A 97 -2.50 7.69 -5.65
C LEU A 97 -1.78 6.35 -5.93
N GLU A 98 -1.01 6.28 -7.02
CA GLU A 98 -0.21 5.11 -7.40
C GLU A 98 0.88 4.81 -6.37
N ASP A 99 1.56 5.84 -5.85
CA ASP A 99 2.62 5.69 -4.85
C ASP A 99 2.07 5.17 -3.52
N ARG A 100 0.92 5.70 -3.08
CA ARG A 100 0.20 5.21 -1.89
C ARG A 100 -0.30 3.78 -2.10
N ALA A 101 -0.82 3.45 -3.28
CA ALA A 101 -1.24 2.08 -3.63
C ALA A 101 -0.05 1.10 -3.67
N ALA A 102 1.10 1.50 -4.22
CA ALA A 102 2.32 0.71 -4.25
C ALA A 102 2.86 0.44 -2.84
N LEU A 103 2.93 1.47 -1.98
CA LEU A 103 3.23 1.32 -0.55
C LEU A 103 2.30 0.31 0.13
N PHE A 104 0.99 0.44 -0.09
CA PHE A 104 0.00 -0.43 0.51
C PHE A 104 0.21 -1.89 0.06
N CYS A 105 0.38 -2.11 -1.24
CA CYS A 105 0.56 -3.44 -1.82
C CYS A 105 1.87 -4.10 -1.38
N ASP A 106 2.97 -3.35 -1.27
CA ASP A 106 4.24 -3.85 -0.73
C ASP A 106 4.15 -4.19 0.77
N ARG A 107 3.51 -3.34 1.59
CA ARG A 107 3.26 -3.66 3.00
C ARG A 107 2.41 -4.91 3.15
N LEU A 108 1.38 -5.07 2.33
CA LEU A 108 0.47 -6.23 2.35
C LEU A 108 1.17 -7.50 1.85
N SER A 109 1.92 -7.43 0.74
CA SER A 109 2.69 -8.56 0.21
C SER A 109 3.75 -9.04 1.20
N ARG A 110 4.43 -8.12 1.90
CA ARG A 110 5.37 -8.44 2.99
C ARG A 110 4.65 -9.14 4.15
N LYS A 111 3.47 -8.68 4.60
CA LYS A 111 2.67 -9.39 5.63
C LYS A 111 2.28 -10.80 5.16
N ILE A 112 1.81 -10.96 3.93
CA ILE A 112 1.47 -12.27 3.35
C ILE A 112 2.70 -13.18 3.36
N LYS A 113 3.85 -12.73 2.82
CA LYS A 113 5.10 -13.49 2.82
C LYS A 113 5.58 -13.88 4.21
N LEU A 114 5.45 -12.99 5.19
CA LEU A 114 5.80 -13.28 6.58
C LEU A 114 4.90 -14.36 7.19
N SER A 115 3.59 -14.36 6.87
CA SER A 115 2.61 -15.36 7.34
C SER A 115 2.72 -16.74 6.67
N LEU A 116 3.45 -16.86 5.56
CA LEU A 116 3.81 -18.14 4.93
C LEU A 116 5.06 -18.76 5.61
N PHE A 117 4.85 -19.38 6.77
CA PHE A 117 5.86 -20.12 7.54
C PHE A 117 5.25 -21.40 8.13
N SER A 118 6.01 -22.47 8.32
CA SER A 118 5.45 -23.74 8.83
C SER A 118 5.50 -23.79 10.36
N THR A 119 4.33 -23.95 11.00
CA THR A 119 4.16 -24.09 12.45
C THR A 119 3.08 -25.11 12.77
N LYS A 120 3.44 -26.21 13.44
CA LYS A 120 2.50 -27.28 13.85
C LYS A 120 1.47 -26.88 14.92
N ARG A 121 1.61 -25.70 15.54
CA ARG A 121 0.79 -25.24 16.69
C ARG A 121 -0.20 -24.14 16.34
N GLU A 122 -0.10 -23.55 15.16
CA GLU A 122 -0.92 -22.40 14.77
C GLU A 122 -1.95 -22.83 13.73
N SER A 123 -3.06 -22.09 13.65
CA SER A 123 -4.06 -22.31 12.61
C SER A 123 -3.43 -22.13 11.22
N PRO A 124 -3.76 -22.96 10.23
CA PRO A 124 -3.42 -22.67 8.84
C PRO A 124 -4.24 -21.50 8.29
N GLU A 125 -5.34 -21.09 8.95
CA GLU A 125 -6.09 -19.89 8.59
C GLU A 125 -5.31 -18.63 8.96
N VAL A 126 -4.91 -17.87 7.94
CA VAL A 126 -4.25 -16.58 8.07
C VAL A 126 -5.29 -15.47 7.92
N ARG A 127 -5.25 -14.50 8.84
CA ARG A 127 -5.98 -13.23 8.75
C ARG A 127 -5.00 -12.07 8.91
N ILE A 128 -4.92 -11.24 7.88
CA ILE A 128 -4.10 -10.03 7.84
C ILE A 128 -5.03 -8.82 7.84
N GLU A 129 -4.71 -7.85 8.69
CA GLU A 129 -5.40 -6.56 8.71
C GLU A 129 -4.42 -5.44 8.36
N GLN A 130 -4.90 -4.47 7.58
CA GLN A 130 -4.11 -3.31 7.17
C GLN A 130 -5.04 -2.13 6.88
N GLU A 131 -4.71 -0.95 7.40
CA GLU A 131 -5.36 0.29 6.98
C GLU A 131 -5.17 0.51 5.47
N ILE A 132 -6.27 0.81 4.78
CA ILE A 132 -6.34 1.09 3.34
C ILE A 132 -7.13 2.38 3.13
N GLU A 133 -6.67 3.23 2.23
CA GLU A 133 -7.42 4.43 1.87
C GLU A 133 -8.57 4.06 0.91
N ALA A 134 -9.69 4.79 1.00
CA ALA A 134 -10.91 4.40 0.27
C ALA A 134 -10.76 4.53 -1.25
N ASP A 135 -9.94 5.46 -1.73
CA ASP A 135 -9.57 5.62 -3.13
C ASP A 135 -8.72 4.45 -3.63
N ILE A 136 -7.71 4.02 -2.87
CA ILE A 136 -6.88 2.83 -3.16
C ILE A 136 -7.76 1.58 -3.27
N PHE A 137 -8.68 1.36 -2.32
CA PHE A 137 -9.60 0.22 -2.38
C PHE A 137 -10.49 0.27 -3.63
N ASN A 138 -11.10 1.42 -3.91
CA ASN A 138 -12.03 1.58 -5.03
C ASN A 138 -11.35 1.41 -6.39
N HIS A 139 -10.08 1.78 -6.54
CA HIS A 139 -9.37 1.73 -7.80
C HIS A 139 -8.64 0.40 -8.05
N TRP A 140 -7.95 -0.18 -7.05
CA TRP A 140 -7.17 -1.43 -7.24
C TRP A 140 -7.90 -2.71 -6.80
N PHE A 141 -8.72 -2.69 -5.75
CA PHE A 141 -9.23 -3.92 -5.12
C PHE A 141 -10.70 -4.24 -5.45
N LYS A 142 -11.53 -3.22 -5.63
CA LYS A 142 -12.99 -3.34 -5.79
C LYS A 142 -13.46 -4.24 -6.94
N ASN A 143 -12.65 -4.41 -7.98
CA ASN A 143 -13.01 -5.22 -9.15
C ASN A 143 -12.31 -6.59 -9.18
N ILE A 144 -11.56 -6.94 -8.14
CA ILE A 144 -10.84 -8.23 -8.07
C ILE A 144 -11.76 -9.30 -7.46
N GLY A 145 -11.80 -10.47 -8.10
CA GLY A 145 -12.51 -11.65 -7.66
C GLY A 145 -14.04 -11.57 -7.80
N VAL A 146 -14.72 -12.59 -7.28
CA VAL A 146 -16.19 -12.66 -7.25
C VAL A 146 -16.67 -12.14 -5.90
N VAL A 147 -17.48 -11.07 -5.92
CA VAL A 147 -18.10 -10.51 -4.71
C VAL A 147 -19.26 -11.39 -4.26
N LYS A 148 -19.29 -11.74 -2.97
CA LYS A 148 -20.34 -12.51 -2.31
C LYS A 148 -20.77 -11.80 -1.03
N ASP A 149 -22.08 -11.77 -0.77
CA ASP A 149 -22.62 -11.24 0.49
C ASP A 149 -22.54 -12.30 1.59
N ILE A 150 -21.62 -12.09 2.54
CA ILE A 150 -21.39 -12.99 3.67
C ILE A 150 -21.63 -12.21 4.97
N ARG A 151 -22.70 -12.57 5.71
CA ARG A 151 -23.07 -11.92 6.99
C ARG A 151 -23.21 -10.40 6.88
N GLY A 152 -23.80 -9.91 5.78
CA GLY A 152 -24.00 -8.47 5.52
C GLY A 152 -22.72 -7.72 5.12
N ARG A 153 -21.70 -8.42 4.61
CA ARG A 153 -20.45 -7.84 4.09
C ARG A 153 -20.22 -8.29 2.66
N HIS A 154 -19.84 -7.35 1.80
CA HIS A 154 -19.31 -7.64 0.47
C HIS A 154 -17.91 -8.26 0.61
N VAL A 155 -17.81 -9.58 0.47
CA VAL A 155 -16.55 -10.32 0.52
C VAL A 155 -16.13 -10.69 -0.89
N HIS A 156 -14.93 -10.26 -1.27
CA HIS A 156 -14.30 -10.62 -2.53
C HIS A 156 -13.65 -11.99 -2.36
N CYS A 157 -14.10 -12.99 -3.11
CA CYS A 157 -13.51 -14.33 -3.13
C CYS A 157 -12.69 -14.50 -4.40
N ILE A 158 -11.48 -15.07 -4.29
CA ILE A 158 -10.60 -15.36 -5.43
C ILE A 158 -10.32 -16.85 -5.49
N ASP A 159 -10.69 -17.46 -6.61
CA ASP A 159 -10.57 -18.90 -6.81
C ASP A 159 -9.13 -19.37 -7.09
N SER A 160 -8.21 -18.47 -7.50
CA SER A 160 -6.82 -18.82 -7.84
C SER A 160 -5.78 -17.91 -7.16
N PRO A 161 -4.73 -18.45 -6.52
CA PRO A 161 -3.61 -17.66 -6.00
C PRO A 161 -2.65 -17.18 -7.10
N VAL A 162 -2.88 -17.60 -8.35
CA VAL A 162 -2.20 -17.14 -9.56
C VAL A 162 -3.12 -16.23 -10.37
N ASP A 163 -4.05 -15.54 -9.69
CA ASP A 163 -4.89 -14.51 -10.31
C ASP A 163 -4.03 -13.40 -10.93
N PRO A 164 -4.29 -12.98 -12.19
CA PRO A 164 -3.49 -11.96 -12.85
C PRO A 164 -3.49 -10.61 -12.14
N GLU A 165 -4.61 -10.20 -11.53
CA GLU A 165 -4.69 -8.90 -10.85
C GLU A 165 -3.92 -8.94 -9.53
N LEU A 166 -4.06 -9.99 -8.71
CA LEU A 166 -3.21 -10.14 -7.52
C LEU A 166 -1.71 -10.27 -7.87
N THR A 167 -1.39 -10.89 -9.01
CA THR A 167 0.01 -11.02 -9.46
C THR A 167 0.59 -9.69 -9.93
N LYS A 168 -0.23 -8.78 -10.49
CA LYS A 168 0.18 -7.39 -10.76
C LYS A 168 0.40 -6.61 -9.46
N LEU A 169 -0.47 -6.76 -8.46
CA LEU A 169 -0.39 -6.04 -7.19
C LEU A 169 0.78 -6.48 -6.31
N PHE A 170 0.99 -7.78 -6.15
CA PHE A 170 1.95 -8.35 -5.18
C PHE A 170 3.21 -8.93 -5.83
N GLY A 171 3.29 -8.90 -7.16
CA GLY A 171 4.39 -9.44 -7.94
C GLY A 171 4.37 -10.96 -8.08
N ASN A 172 5.32 -11.48 -8.85
CA ASN A 172 5.45 -12.90 -9.11
C ASN A 172 5.69 -13.72 -7.83
N LYS A 173 5.09 -14.91 -7.76
CA LYS A 173 5.26 -15.87 -6.66
C LYS A 173 4.88 -15.31 -5.28
N TRP A 174 4.03 -14.27 -5.20
CA TRP A 174 3.62 -13.67 -3.92
C TRP A 174 3.02 -14.70 -2.94
N SER A 175 2.29 -15.68 -3.49
CA SER A 175 1.55 -16.74 -2.81
C SER A 175 2.36 -17.97 -2.37
N GLU A 176 3.69 -17.97 -2.52
CA GLU A 176 4.57 -19.07 -2.12
C GLU A 176 5.85 -18.56 -1.42
N ARG A 177 6.41 -19.34 -0.50
CA ARG A 177 7.68 -19.04 0.18
C ARG A 177 8.46 -20.30 0.50
N ILE A 178 9.66 -20.42 -0.08
CA ILE A 178 10.65 -21.44 0.31
C ILE A 178 11.23 -21.03 1.67
N LEU A 179 11.24 -21.95 2.62
CA LEU A 179 11.63 -21.71 4.02
C LEU A 179 13.11 -22.01 4.29
N ASN A 180 13.68 -23.00 3.59
CA ASN A 180 15.00 -23.53 3.90
C ASN A 180 15.74 -24.08 2.66
N ALA A 181 17.02 -24.42 2.84
CA ALA A 181 17.86 -25.00 1.78
C ALA A 181 17.41 -26.42 1.33
N ASN A 182 16.65 -27.14 2.17
CA ASN A 182 16.06 -28.43 1.80
C ASN A 182 14.95 -28.26 0.75
N GLY A 183 14.43 -27.05 0.57
CA GLY A 183 13.37 -26.70 -0.38
C GLY A 183 11.96 -26.95 0.16
N ASP A 184 11.80 -27.03 1.48
CA ASP A 184 10.49 -27.01 2.12
C ASP A 184 9.88 -25.61 1.95
N PHE A 185 8.57 -25.54 1.76
CA PHE A 185 7.88 -24.30 1.39
C PHE A 185 6.48 -24.23 1.99
N CYS A 186 5.99 -23.00 2.16
CA CYS A 186 4.57 -22.71 2.41
C CYS A 186 3.96 -22.04 1.18
N TYR A 187 2.65 -22.21 1.01
CA TYR A 187 1.89 -21.61 -0.09
C TYR A 187 0.46 -21.25 0.35
N VAL A 188 -0.20 -20.41 -0.45
CA VAL A 188 -1.62 -20.08 -0.30
C VAL A 188 -2.47 -21.16 -0.98
N ILE A 189 -3.39 -21.79 -0.26
CA ILE A 189 -4.29 -22.81 -0.81
C ILE A 189 -5.31 -22.15 -1.75
N LYS A 190 -5.54 -22.80 -2.89
CA LYS A 190 -6.46 -22.35 -3.93
C LYS A 190 -7.91 -22.29 -3.45
N GLY A 191 -8.69 -21.32 -3.95
CA GLY A 191 -10.07 -21.09 -3.51
C GLY A 191 -10.26 -20.52 -2.10
N THR A 192 -9.18 -20.30 -1.33
CA THR A 192 -9.28 -19.84 0.06
C THR A 192 -9.08 -18.34 0.26
N ILE A 193 -8.64 -17.62 -0.79
CA ILE A 193 -8.38 -16.19 -0.69
C ILE A 193 -9.71 -15.43 -0.63
N GLN A 194 -9.89 -14.67 0.44
CA GLN A 194 -11.01 -13.78 0.63
C GLN A 194 -10.53 -12.44 1.18
N PHE A 195 -11.12 -11.33 0.75
CA PHE A 195 -10.89 -10.04 1.38
C PHE A 195 -12.16 -9.19 1.42
N TRP A 196 -12.22 -8.29 2.40
CA TRP A 196 -13.28 -7.29 2.53
C TRP A 196 -12.74 -6.07 3.26
N THR A 197 -13.44 -4.94 3.15
CA THR A 197 -13.15 -3.76 3.97
C THR A 197 -14.17 -3.60 5.09
N HIS A 198 -13.74 -2.98 6.18
CA HIS A 198 -14.62 -2.51 7.24
C HIS A 198 -14.05 -1.24 7.87
N LYS A 199 -14.90 -0.37 8.42
CA LYS A 199 -14.44 0.75 9.24
C LYS A 199 -14.22 0.24 10.66
N LYS A 200 -13.12 0.66 11.30
CA LYS A 200 -12.95 0.52 12.75
C LYS A 200 -14.06 1.30 13.49
N SER A 201 -14.24 1.01 14.78
CA SER A 201 -15.12 1.78 15.68
C SER A 201 -14.41 3.02 16.19
N PHE A 202 -15.09 4.18 16.18
CA PHE A 202 -14.49 5.47 16.55
C PHE A 202 -13.89 5.43 17.96
N ILE A 203 -12.72 6.03 18.09
CA ILE A 203 -12.11 6.30 19.39
C ILE A 203 -12.63 7.66 19.85
N LYS A 204 -13.35 7.65 20.98
CA LYS A 204 -13.69 8.87 21.73
C LYS A 204 -12.51 9.23 22.62
N GLU A 205 -11.91 10.38 22.39
CA GLU A 205 -10.89 11.00 23.23
C GLU A 205 -11.51 12.22 23.91
N PHE A 206 -11.09 12.54 25.13
CA PHE A 206 -11.43 13.81 25.78
C PHE A 206 -10.16 14.63 25.94
N VAL A 207 -10.17 15.86 25.44
CA VAL A 207 -9.03 16.78 25.50
C VAL A 207 -9.41 17.96 26.39
N ASP A 208 -8.63 18.22 27.43
CA ASP A 208 -8.76 19.43 28.23
C ASP A 208 -8.06 20.60 27.53
N ILE A 209 -8.80 21.66 27.23
CA ILE A 209 -8.28 22.92 26.71
C ILE A 209 -8.77 24.04 27.63
N GLY A 210 -7.89 24.51 28.52
CA GLY A 210 -8.17 25.63 29.42
C GLY A 210 -9.11 25.32 30.59
N GLY A 211 -9.17 24.08 31.06
CA GLY A 211 -10.07 23.63 32.13
C GLY A 211 -11.45 23.22 31.62
N THR A 212 -11.61 23.01 30.32
CA THR A 212 -12.84 22.56 29.66
C THR A 212 -12.54 21.30 28.85
N LEU A 213 -13.26 20.21 29.14
CA LEU A 213 -13.13 18.93 28.44
C LEU A 213 -13.95 18.95 27.14
N PHE A 214 -13.27 18.73 26.01
CA PHE A 214 -13.89 18.59 24.69
C PHE A 214 -13.88 17.12 24.27
N GLU A 215 -15.03 16.60 23.83
CA GLU A 215 -15.08 15.28 23.16
C GLU A 215 -14.50 15.43 21.75
N LYS A 216 -13.39 14.75 21.50
CA LYS A 216 -12.76 14.60 20.19
C LYS A 216 -13.04 13.20 19.67
N GLN A 217 -13.72 13.10 18.54
CA GLN A 217 -13.89 11.84 17.83
C GLN A 217 -12.77 11.71 16.79
N ILE A 218 -11.95 10.68 16.93
CA ILE A 218 -10.92 10.35 15.94
C ILE A 218 -11.62 9.57 14.81
N GLU A 219 -11.53 10.07 13.57
CA GLU A 219 -12.10 9.39 12.41
C GLU A 219 -11.48 8.01 12.21
N ASN A 220 -12.29 7.07 11.71
CA ASN A 220 -11.85 5.69 11.54
C ASN A 220 -11.20 5.47 10.18
N GLU A 221 -9.98 4.96 10.24
CA GLU A 221 -9.31 4.35 9.10
C GLU A 221 -10.14 3.15 8.60
N LEU A 222 -10.26 3.05 7.27
CA LEU A 222 -10.84 1.90 6.61
C LEU A 222 -9.79 0.78 6.64
N VAL A 223 -10.18 -0.43 7.03
CA VAL A 223 -9.27 -1.56 7.19
C VAL A 223 -9.63 -2.65 6.19
N LEU A 224 -8.67 -3.00 5.33
CA LEU A 224 -8.71 -4.23 4.54
C LEU A 224 -8.42 -5.41 5.46
N VAL A 225 -9.32 -6.38 5.48
CA VAL A 225 -9.08 -7.72 6.03
C VAL A 225 -8.82 -8.64 4.85
N PHE A 226 -7.65 -9.28 4.82
CA PHE A 226 -7.23 -10.25 3.81
C PHE A 226 -7.00 -11.60 4.49
N THR A 227 -7.73 -12.62 4.07
CA THR A 227 -7.70 -13.97 4.66
C THR A 227 -7.42 -15.03 3.63
N PHE A 228 -6.70 -16.08 4.02
CA PHE A 228 -6.46 -17.27 3.22
C PHE A 228 -6.05 -18.45 4.10
N VAL A 229 -6.01 -19.67 3.54
CA VAL A 229 -5.45 -20.84 4.23
C VAL A 229 -4.05 -21.14 3.70
N ARG A 230 -3.12 -21.36 4.63
CA ARG A 230 -1.74 -21.79 4.38
C ARG A 230 -1.67 -23.30 4.16
N GLY A 231 -1.00 -23.71 3.09
CA GLY A 231 -0.55 -25.08 2.86
C GLY A 231 0.96 -25.18 3.09
N ASP A 232 1.40 -26.34 3.60
CA ASP A 232 2.81 -26.69 3.75
C ASP A 232 3.19 -27.74 2.69
N GLY A 233 4.44 -27.71 2.21
CA GLY A 233 4.92 -28.62 1.18
C GLY A 233 6.42 -28.85 1.20
N VAL A 234 6.85 -29.93 0.55
CA VAL A 234 8.25 -30.36 0.43
C VAL A 234 8.79 -30.18 -0.98
N ARG A 235 10.12 -30.10 -1.12
CA ARG A 235 10.81 -29.81 -2.40
C ARG A 235 10.39 -30.64 -3.61
N SER A 236 10.03 -31.91 -3.41
CA SER A 236 9.52 -32.79 -4.48
C SER A 236 8.18 -32.29 -5.02
N ALA A 237 7.22 -32.01 -4.13
CA ALA A 237 5.92 -31.44 -4.50
C ALA A 237 6.08 -30.07 -5.19
N TYR A 238 7.00 -29.22 -4.71
CA TYR A 238 7.29 -27.91 -5.31
C TYR A 238 7.71 -28.03 -6.78
N ARG A 239 8.69 -28.90 -7.05
CA ARG A 239 9.22 -29.16 -8.40
C ARG A 239 8.18 -29.75 -9.35
N ASN A 240 7.33 -30.63 -8.84
CA ASN A 240 6.31 -31.32 -9.63
C ASN A 240 5.02 -30.50 -9.80
N GLY A 241 4.92 -29.32 -9.18
CA GLY A 241 3.72 -28.47 -9.25
C GLY A 241 2.49 -29.04 -8.53
N GLN A 242 2.64 -30.11 -7.74
CA GLN A 242 1.56 -30.92 -7.15
C GLN A 242 0.77 -30.20 -6.03
N TRP A 243 1.08 -28.94 -5.75
CA TRP A 243 0.46 -28.10 -4.73
C TRP A 243 -0.55 -27.08 -5.31
N LYS A 244 -0.77 -27.08 -6.62
CA LYS A 244 -1.60 -26.10 -7.35
C LYS A 244 -3.08 -26.50 -7.55
N TYR A 245 -3.52 -27.59 -6.93
CA TYR A 245 -4.88 -28.15 -7.10
C TYR A 245 -5.95 -27.30 -6.41
#